data_AF-A0A2D7ACM8-F1
#
_entry.id   AF-A0A2D7ACM8-F1
#
_cell.length_a   1.000
_cell.length_b   1.000
_cell.length_c   1.000
_cell.angle_alpha   90.00
_cell.angle_beta   90.00
_cell.angle_gamma   90.00
#
_symmetry.space_group_name_H-M   'P 1'
#
loop_
_entity.id
_entity.type
_entity.pdbx_description
1 polymer ?
#
loop_
_entity_poly.entity_id
_entity_poly.type
_entity_poly.pdbx_seq_one_letter_code
_entity_poly.pdbx_strand_id
1 'polypeptide(L)'
;MEGERISGTLTYRFSASRAYAEIVRQRVGALRERRVENMQRAGDSLLTRFEPAMETCDNLSRRLEALGARIARASNLLRTRVDVALEEQNRDLLSSMNKRAQLQLRLQETVKGLSVVAISYYVISLIVYLGEELERLGIPIDPYLAGMCILPFVVGGLWIAVRRLRKRLLKEPGRSTHKD
;
A
#
# COMPACT_ATOMS: atom_id res chain seq x y z
N MET A 1 -20.24 5.33 -17.44
CA MET A 1 -20.66 6.54 -18.20
C MET A 1 -22.11 6.47 -18.66
N GLU A 2 -22.65 5.33 -19.11
CA GLU A 2 -24.10 5.19 -19.41
C GLU A 2 -25.03 5.66 -18.27
N GLY A 3 -24.75 5.26 -17.02
CA GLY A 3 -25.64 5.55 -15.88
C GLY A 3 -25.81 7.04 -15.56
N GLU A 4 -24.73 7.82 -15.62
CA GLU A 4 -24.79 9.29 -15.43
C GLU A 4 -25.54 9.99 -16.56
N ARG A 5 -25.35 9.54 -17.81
CA ARG A 5 -26.09 10.11 -18.97
C ARG A 5 -27.59 9.84 -18.85
N ILE A 6 -27.97 8.63 -18.44
CA ILE A 6 -29.37 8.24 -18.23
C ILE A 6 -29.97 9.04 -17.06
N SER A 7 -29.26 9.15 -15.94
CA SER A 7 -29.71 9.90 -14.77
C SER A 7 -29.89 11.40 -15.07
N GLY A 8 -28.93 12.03 -15.77
CA GLY A 8 -29.04 13.43 -16.19
C GLY A 8 -30.23 13.68 -17.12
N THR A 9 -30.45 12.77 -18.08
CA THR A 9 -31.60 12.87 -19.00
C THR A 9 -32.94 12.70 -18.27
N LEU A 10 -33.04 11.75 -17.35
CA LEU A 10 -34.25 11.54 -16.53
C LEU A 10 -34.55 12.74 -15.64
N THR A 11 -33.53 13.30 -14.98
CA THR A 11 -33.67 14.49 -14.12
C THR A 11 -34.19 15.68 -14.93
N TYR A 12 -33.62 15.91 -16.12
CA TYR A 12 -34.10 16.94 -17.04
C TYR A 12 -35.57 16.73 -17.43
N ARG A 13 -35.95 15.48 -17.76
CA ARG A 13 -37.34 15.16 -18.14
C ARG A 13 -38.32 15.34 -16.98
N PHE A 14 -38.00 14.91 -15.76
CA PHE A 14 -38.87 15.15 -14.59
C PHE A 14 -39.01 16.63 -14.25
N SER A 15 -37.94 17.41 -14.40
CA SER A 15 -37.98 18.86 -14.26
C SER A 15 -38.91 19.50 -15.29
N ALA A 16 -38.77 19.10 -16.56
CA ALA A 16 -39.65 19.57 -17.63
C ALA A 16 -41.11 19.17 -17.37
N SER A 17 -41.38 17.91 -16.99
CA SER A 17 -42.73 17.44 -16.66
C SER A 17 -43.38 18.25 -15.53
N ARG A 18 -42.62 18.61 -14.48
CA ARG A 18 -43.12 19.49 -13.41
C ARG A 18 -43.46 20.89 -13.91
N ALA A 19 -42.61 21.48 -14.75
CA ALA A 19 -42.89 22.79 -15.35
C ALA A 19 -44.13 22.75 -16.25
N TYR A 20 -44.29 21.69 -17.06
CA TYR A 20 -45.46 21.52 -17.91
C TYR A 20 -46.75 21.31 -17.09
N ALA A 21 -46.69 20.56 -15.98
CA ALA A 21 -47.85 20.40 -15.11
C ALA A 21 -48.35 21.72 -14.54
N GLU A 22 -47.44 22.62 -14.18
CA GLU A 22 -47.81 23.94 -13.69
C GLU A 22 -48.50 24.79 -14.78
N ILE A 23 -47.99 24.73 -16.01
CA ILE A 23 -48.62 25.41 -17.17
C ILE A 23 -50.03 24.85 -17.40
N VAL A 24 -50.20 23.53 -17.36
CA VAL A 24 -51.51 22.89 -17.55
C VAL A 24 -52.50 23.36 -16.48
N ARG A 25 -52.12 23.35 -15.20
CA ARG A 25 -52.97 23.86 -14.10
C ARG A 25 -53.36 25.32 -14.30
N GLN A 26 -52.39 26.16 -14.66
CA GLN A 26 -52.63 27.58 -14.91
C GLN A 26 -53.62 27.79 -16.07
N ARG A 27 -53.47 27.03 -17.16
CA ARG A 27 -54.35 27.11 -18.33
C ARG A 27 -55.76 26.62 -18.01
N VAL A 28 -55.90 25.47 -17.36
CA VAL A 28 -57.21 24.95 -16.93
C VAL A 28 -57.93 25.94 -16.02
N GLY A 29 -57.21 26.55 -15.06
CA GLY A 29 -57.77 27.60 -14.20
C GLY A 29 -58.19 28.86 -14.96
N ALA A 30 -57.43 29.25 -15.99
CA ALA A 30 -57.71 30.44 -16.81
C ALA A 30 -58.92 30.27 -17.76
N LEU A 31 -59.33 29.04 -18.11
CA LEU A 31 -60.46 28.79 -19.00
C LEU A 31 -61.82 29.27 -18.44
N ARG A 32 -61.92 29.57 -17.13
CA ARG A 32 -63.15 30.04 -16.46
C ARG A 32 -64.40 29.23 -16.88
N GLU A 33 -64.29 27.91 -16.89
CA GLU A 33 -65.35 27.01 -17.35
C GLU A 33 -66.65 27.24 -16.56
N ARG A 34 -67.74 27.54 -17.27
CA ARG A 34 -69.08 27.62 -16.68
C ARG A 34 -69.65 26.21 -16.53
N ARG A 35 -70.33 25.97 -15.40
CA ARG A 35 -71.07 24.72 -15.19
C ARG A 35 -72.27 24.71 -16.12
N VAL A 36 -72.42 23.65 -16.89
CA VAL A 36 -73.65 23.31 -17.60
C VAL A 36 -74.39 22.31 -16.71
N GLU A 37 -75.70 22.48 -16.56
CA GLU A 37 -76.54 21.63 -15.71
C GLU A 37 -76.37 20.15 -16.12
N ASN A 38 -76.16 19.27 -15.13
CA ASN A 38 -75.91 17.83 -15.30
C ASN A 38 -74.61 17.38 -16.01
N MET A 39 -73.63 18.27 -16.27
CA MET A 39 -72.34 17.88 -16.88
C MET A 39 -71.12 18.32 -16.05
N GLN A 40 -70.09 17.47 -16.03
CA GLN A 40 -68.82 17.76 -15.37
C GLN A 40 -67.97 18.70 -16.25
N ARG A 41 -67.20 19.59 -15.61
CA ARG A 41 -66.26 20.49 -16.29
C ARG A 41 -65.16 19.68 -16.98
N ALA A 42 -64.76 20.10 -18.18
CA ALA A 42 -63.72 19.41 -18.94
C ALA A 42 -62.38 19.49 -18.20
N GLY A 43 -62.09 20.65 -17.58
CA GLY A 43 -60.93 20.84 -16.72
C GLY A 43 -60.88 19.89 -15.52
N ASP A 44 -62.01 19.65 -14.85
CA ASP A 44 -62.08 18.77 -13.68
C ASP A 44 -61.80 17.30 -14.08
N SER A 45 -62.35 16.84 -15.21
CA SER A 45 -62.10 15.49 -15.73
C SER A 45 -60.63 15.29 -16.13
N LEU A 46 -60.01 16.30 -16.74
CA LEU A 46 -58.58 16.28 -17.09
C LEU A 46 -57.71 16.22 -15.83
N LEU A 47 -57.92 17.11 -14.86
CA LEU A 47 -57.11 17.18 -13.64
C LEU A 47 -57.23 15.92 -12.79
N THR A 48 -58.42 15.30 -12.74
CA THR A 48 -58.64 14.06 -11.99
C THR A 48 -57.73 12.91 -12.46
N ARG A 49 -57.38 12.87 -13.75
CA ARG A 49 -56.45 11.85 -14.31
C ARG A 49 -55.01 12.33 -14.38
N PHE A 50 -54.81 13.64 -14.55
CA PHE A 50 -53.49 14.25 -14.71
C PHE A 50 -52.70 14.28 -13.38
N GLU A 51 -53.34 14.62 -12.27
CA GLU A 51 -52.63 14.75 -10.99
C GLU A 51 -52.04 13.43 -10.47
N PRO A 52 -52.75 12.29 -10.51
CA PRO A 52 -52.15 11.00 -10.12
C PRO A 52 -50.95 10.61 -11.00
N ALA A 53 -50.97 10.96 -12.29
CA ALA A 53 -49.85 10.69 -13.20
C ALA A 53 -48.62 11.54 -12.84
N MET A 54 -48.84 12.83 -12.54
CA MET A 54 -47.76 13.73 -12.10
C MET A 54 -47.20 13.36 -10.73
N GLU A 55 -48.05 12.92 -9.79
CA GLU A 55 -47.63 12.43 -8.48
C GLU A 55 -46.74 11.17 -8.60
N THR A 56 -47.06 10.28 -9.55
CA THR A 56 -46.22 9.11 -9.86
C THR A 56 -44.83 9.53 -10.34
N CYS A 57 -44.74 10.53 -11.21
CA CYS A 57 -43.45 11.07 -11.67
C CYS A 57 -42.64 11.68 -10.51
N ASP A 58 -43.28 12.42 -9.60
CA ASP A 58 -42.60 13.01 -8.43
C ASP A 58 -42.08 11.92 -7.48
N ASN A 59 -42.91 10.92 -7.18
CA ASN A 59 -42.53 9.76 -6.36
C ASN A 59 -41.35 8.98 -6.96
N LEU A 60 -41.33 8.82 -8.29
CA LEU A 60 -40.23 8.16 -8.99
C LEU A 60 -38.92 8.98 -8.90
N SER A 61 -39.00 10.31 -9.08
CA SER A 61 -37.85 11.22 -8.89
C SER A 61 -37.23 11.05 -7.50
N ARG A 62 -38.05 11.11 -6.44
CA ARG A 62 -37.58 10.97 -5.06
C ARG A 62 -36.96 9.60 -4.79
N ARG A 63 -37.54 8.53 -5.33
CA ARG A 63 -36.98 7.17 -5.21
C ARG A 63 -35.62 7.05 -5.89
N LEU A 64 -35.46 7.63 -7.06
CA LEU A 64 -34.19 7.62 -7.79
C LEU A 64 -33.09 8.37 -7.02
N GLU A 65 -33.41 9.54 -6.47
CA GLU A 65 -32.48 10.28 -5.60
C GLU A 65 -32.08 9.48 -4.36
N ALA A 66 -33.04 8.86 -3.67
CA ALA A 66 -32.79 8.04 -2.50
C ALA A 66 -31.92 6.80 -2.82
N LEU A 67 -32.15 6.16 -3.98
CA LEU A 67 -31.34 5.04 -4.46
C LEU A 67 -29.93 5.49 -4.81
N GLY A 68 -29.76 6.62 -5.51
CA GLY A 68 -28.46 7.20 -5.80
C GLY A 68 -27.65 7.45 -4.52
N ALA A 69 -28.28 8.04 -3.50
CA ALA A 69 -27.64 8.27 -2.21
C ALA A 69 -27.24 6.96 -1.49
N ARG A 70 -28.05 5.90 -1.59
CA ARG A 70 -27.73 4.58 -1.03
C ARG A 70 -26.55 3.93 -1.77
N ILE A 71 -26.54 3.99 -3.10
CA ILE A 71 -25.45 3.46 -3.93
C ILE A 71 -24.15 4.20 -3.64
N ALA A 72 -24.18 5.52 -3.52
CA ALA A 72 -23.00 6.33 -3.18
C ALA A 72 -22.42 5.93 -1.81
N ARG A 73 -23.27 5.76 -0.79
CA ARG A 73 -22.83 5.27 0.53
C ARG A 73 -22.24 3.86 0.46
N ALA A 74 -22.89 2.94 -0.26
CA ALA A 74 -22.39 1.58 -0.43
C ALA A 74 -21.04 1.54 -1.16
N SER A 75 -20.87 2.36 -2.20
CA SER A 75 -19.60 2.51 -2.93
C SER A 75 -18.48 3.05 -2.03
N ASN A 76 -18.77 4.06 -1.21
CA ASN A 76 -17.79 4.60 -0.25
C ASN A 76 -17.37 3.55 0.80
N LEU A 77 -18.31 2.75 1.31
CA LEU A 77 -18.00 1.67 2.25
C LEU A 77 -17.17 0.56 1.60
N LEU A 78 -17.48 0.18 0.36
CA LEU A 78 -16.68 -0.79 -0.40
C LEU A 78 -15.26 -0.29 -0.63
N ARG A 79 -15.11 0.98 -1.05
CA ARG A 79 -13.80 1.61 -1.20
C ARG A 79 -13.01 1.55 0.11
N THR A 80 -13.64 1.95 1.22
CA THR A 80 -13.01 1.89 2.55
C THR A 80 -12.60 0.45 2.92
N ARG A 81 -13.44 -0.55 2.65
CA ARG A 81 -13.08 -1.96 2.91
C ARG A 81 -11.93 -2.45 2.04
N VAL A 82 -11.87 -2.04 0.78
CA VAL A 82 -10.76 -2.37 -0.13
C VAL A 82 -9.47 -1.71 0.37
N ASP A 83 -9.53 -0.43 0.73
CA ASP A 83 -8.37 0.31 1.24
C ASP A 83 -7.82 -0.34 2.52
N VAL A 84 -8.68 -0.70 3.47
CA VAL A 84 -8.29 -1.40 4.70
C VAL A 84 -7.68 -2.78 4.40
N ALA A 85 -8.28 -3.56 3.49
CA ALA A 85 -7.74 -4.87 3.11
C ALA A 85 -6.36 -4.77 2.45
N LEU A 86 -6.13 -3.73 1.65
CA LEU A 86 -4.82 -3.45 1.04
C LEU A 86 -3.79 -3.04 2.09
N GLU A 87 -4.17 -2.21 3.07
CA GLU A 87 -3.30 -1.85 4.19
C GLU A 87 -2.92 -3.08 5.03
N GLU A 88 -3.88 -3.95 5.34
CA GLU A 88 -3.61 -5.21 6.06
C GLU A 88 -2.65 -6.11 5.28
N GLN A 89 -2.88 -6.30 3.97
CA GLN A 89 -2.00 -7.08 3.13
C GLN A 89 -0.57 -6.51 3.08
N ASN A 90 -0.44 -5.18 2.97
CA ASN A 90 0.87 -4.53 2.95
C ASN A 90 1.58 -4.66 4.29
N ARG A 91 0.85 -4.50 5.41
CA ARG A 91 1.39 -4.72 6.76
C ARG A 91 1.92 -6.13 6.93
N ASP A 92 1.17 -7.13 6.47
CA ASP A 92 1.55 -8.54 6.56
C ASP A 92 2.75 -8.86 5.65
N LEU A 93 2.79 -8.26 4.45
CA LEU A 93 3.92 -8.37 3.55
C LEU A 93 5.19 -7.80 4.18
N LEU A 94 5.14 -6.58 4.72
CA LEU A 94 6.25 -5.93 5.42
C LEU A 94 6.71 -6.74 6.63
N SER A 95 5.77 -7.29 7.41
CA SER A 95 6.07 -8.19 8.52
C SER A 95 6.82 -9.44 8.05
N SER A 96 6.37 -10.07 6.96
CA SER A 96 7.05 -11.23 6.38
C SER A 96 8.44 -10.90 5.84
N MET A 97 8.62 -9.71 5.24
CA MET A 97 9.92 -9.23 4.76
C MET A 97 10.89 -8.98 5.92
N ASN A 98 10.43 -8.35 7.00
CA ASN A 98 11.27 -8.11 8.18
C ASN A 98 11.73 -9.43 8.82
N LYS A 99 10.83 -10.42 8.93
CA LYS A 99 11.19 -11.77 9.41
C LYS A 99 12.25 -12.42 8.50
N ARG A 100 12.06 -12.37 7.18
CA ARG A 100 13.04 -12.91 6.21
C ARG A 100 14.38 -12.18 6.28
N ALA A 101 14.38 -10.86 6.38
CA ALA A 101 15.60 -10.06 6.51
C ALA A 101 16.37 -10.42 7.79
N GLN A 102 15.67 -10.58 8.92
CA GLN A 102 16.30 -11.02 10.17
C GLN A 102 16.93 -12.42 10.06
N LEU A 103 16.25 -13.36 9.39
CA LEU A 103 16.82 -14.69 9.12
C LEU A 103 18.04 -14.62 8.20
N GLN A 104 17.99 -13.79 7.16
CA GLN A 104 19.13 -13.56 6.26
C GLN A 104 20.33 -12.96 7.00
N LEU A 105 20.10 -12.02 7.94
CA LEU A 105 21.15 -11.46 8.77
C LEU A 105 21.81 -12.51 9.67
N ARG A 106 21.01 -13.38 10.30
CA ARG A 106 21.53 -14.48 11.13
C ARG A 106 22.35 -15.47 10.30
N LEU A 107 21.85 -15.84 9.12
CA LEU A 107 22.57 -16.73 8.20
C LEU A 107 23.90 -16.12 7.73
N GLN A 108 23.89 -14.82 7.36
CA GLN A 108 25.12 -14.10 7.03
C GLN A 108 26.09 -14.06 8.21
N GLU A 109 25.62 -13.83 9.43
CA GLU A 109 26.47 -13.78 10.61
C GLU A 109 27.10 -15.15 10.90
N THR A 110 26.34 -16.24 10.74
CA THR A 110 26.88 -17.61 10.84
C THR A 110 27.93 -17.92 9.75
N VAL A 111 27.69 -17.49 8.50
CA VAL A 111 28.65 -17.69 7.39
C VAL A 111 29.92 -16.85 7.60
N LYS A 112 29.78 -15.63 8.13
CA LYS A 112 30.92 -14.79 8.53
C LYS A 112 31.75 -15.45 9.63
N GLY A 113 31.10 -16.09 10.61
CA GLY A 113 31.79 -16.86 11.64
C GLY A 113 32.63 -18.01 11.08
N LEU A 114 32.08 -18.79 10.16
CA LEU A 114 32.79 -19.91 9.51
C LEU A 114 33.98 -19.44 8.65
N SER A 115 33.81 -18.32 7.93
CA SER A 115 34.89 -17.74 7.11
C SER A 115 36.10 -17.33 7.96
N VAL A 116 35.88 -16.78 9.17
CA VAL A 116 36.97 -16.42 10.08
C VAL A 116 37.78 -17.66 10.48
N VAL A 117 37.12 -18.79 10.76
CA VAL A 117 37.81 -20.05 11.09
C VAL A 117 38.66 -20.53 9.92
N ALA A 118 38.10 -20.55 8.70
CA ALA A 118 38.81 -20.98 7.49
C ALA A 118 40.03 -20.10 7.15
N ILE A 119 39.88 -18.77 7.19
CA ILE A 119 40.98 -17.83 6.96
C ILE A 119 42.04 -17.99 8.04
N SER A 120 41.63 -18.16 9.30
CA SER A 120 42.58 -18.28 10.41
C SER A 120 43.48 -19.50 10.24
N TYR A 121 42.91 -20.64 9.83
CA TYR A 121 43.68 -21.85 9.54
C TYR A 121 44.69 -21.64 8.41
N TYR A 122 44.27 -21.02 7.30
CA TYR A 122 45.14 -20.80 6.16
C TYR A 122 46.33 -19.90 6.51
N VAL A 123 46.09 -18.82 7.28
CA VAL A 123 47.16 -17.91 7.70
C VAL A 123 48.14 -18.58 8.66
N ILE A 124 47.66 -19.40 9.61
CA ILE A 124 48.54 -20.18 10.49
C ILE A 124 49.42 -21.12 9.65
N SER A 125 48.83 -21.84 8.69
CA SER A 125 49.56 -22.75 7.79
C SER A 125 50.63 -22.04 6.97
N LEU A 126 50.30 -20.86 6.41
CA LEU A 126 51.25 -20.05 5.64
C LEU A 126 52.46 -19.60 6.47
N ILE A 127 52.25 -19.27 7.74
CA ILE A 127 53.33 -18.79 8.62
C ILE A 127 54.23 -19.93 9.09
N VAL A 128 53.68 -21.12 9.34
CA VAL A 128 54.47 -22.32 9.63
C VAL A 128 55.37 -22.64 8.44
N TYR A 129 54.83 -22.62 7.22
CA TYR A 129 55.60 -22.88 6.00
C TYR A 129 56.71 -21.83 5.76
N LEU A 130 56.43 -20.54 5.98
CA LEU A 130 57.44 -19.48 5.89
C LEU A 130 58.54 -19.66 6.94
N GLY A 131 58.21 -20.15 8.14
CA GLY A 131 59.19 -20.46 9.19
C GLY A 131 60.15 -21.57 8.78
N GLU A 132 59.63 -22.67 8.24
CA GLU A 132 60.44 -23.79 7.73
C GLU A 132 61.37 -23.36 6.58
N GLU A 133 60.93 -22.44 5.71
CA GLU A 133 61.75 -21.95 4.59
C GLU A 133 62.88 -21.02 5.06
N LEU A 134 62.66 -20.20 6.10
CA LEU A 134 63.70 -19.34 6.67
C LEU A 134 64.78 -20.15 7.40
N GLU A 135 64.42 -21.27 8.01
CA GLU A 135 65.37 -22.20 8.64
C GLU A 135 66.30 -22.86 7.60
N ARG A 136 65.75 -23.21 6.42
CA ARG A 136 66.52 -23.73 5.28
C ARG A 136 67.52 -22.73 4.69
N LEU A 137 67.34 -21.43 4.95
CA LEU A 137 68.24 -20.35 4.51
C LEU A 137 69.48 -20.14 5.42
N GLY A 138 69.69 -20.96 6.45
CA GLY A 138 71.00 -21.09 7.12
C GLY A 138 71.25 -20.15 8.30
N ILE A 139 70.20 -19.63 8.94
CA ILE A 139 70.34 -18.89 10.20
C ILE A 139 70.28 -19.91 11.36
N PRO A 140 71.34 -20.04 12.19
CA PRO A 140 71.43 -21.06 13.24
C PRO A 140 70.64 -20.64 14.48
N ILE A 141 69.32 -20.59 14.35
CA ILE A 141 68.42 -20.44 15.47
C ILE A 141 67.77 -21.79 15.70
N ASP A 142 67.84 -22.29 16.93
CA ASP A 142 67.23 -23.56 17.33
C ASP A 142 65.74 -23.57 16.91
N PRO A 143 65.38 -24.32 15.86
CA PRO A 143 64.11 -24.17 15.14
C PRO A 143 62.89 -24.33 16.05
N TYR A 144 63.06 -25.19 17.04
CA TYR A 144 62.01 -25.52 17.99
C TYR A 144 61.73 -24.35 18.96
N LEU A 145 62.76 -23.62 19.40
CA LEU A 145 62.63 -22.47 20.30
C LEU A 145 62.17 -21.20 19.57
N ALA A 146 62.64 -20.97 18.34
CA ALA A 146 62.18 -19.85 17.53
C ALA A 146 60.72 -20.01 17.08
N GLY A 147 60.34 -21.22 16.65
CA GLY A 147 58.96 -21.54 16.31
C GLY A 147 58.03 -21.29 17.50
N MET A 148 58.39 -21.76 18.69
CA MET A 148 57.62 -21.57 19.93
C MET A 148 57.52 -20.08 20.36
N CYS A 149 58.55 -19.27 20.13
CA CYS A 149 58.51 -17.83 20.46
C CYS A 149 57.70 -17.00 19.45
N ILE A 150 57.71 -17.37 18.17
CA ILE A 150 57.00 -16.65 17.10
C ILE A 150 55.50 -16.99 17.09
N LEU A 151 55.14 -18.22 17.47
CA LEU A 151 53.76 -18.71 17.54
C LEU A 151 52.78 -17.76 18.28
N PRO A 152 53.05 -17.30 19.53
CA PRO A 152 52.12 -16.43 20.25
C PRO A 152 52.00 -15.04 19.62
N PHE A 153 53.07 -14.53 19.00
CA PHE A 153 53.05 -13.24 18.30
C PHE A 153 52.17 -13.29 17.06
N VAL A 154 52.22 -14.40 16.32
CA VAL A 154 51.43 -14.65 15.13
C VAL A 154 49.96 -14.84 15.47
N VAL A 155 49.65 -15.71 16.44
CA VAL A 155 48.28 -15.96 16.90
C VAL A 155 47.67 -14.69 17.48
N GLY A 156 48.43 -13.94 18.29
CA GLY A 156 48.01 -12.65 18.82
C GLY A 156 47.79 -11.59 17.74
N GLY A 157 48.70 -11.50 16.76
CA GLY A 157 48.61 -10.58 15.63
C GLY A 157 47.37 -10.84 14.78
N LEU A 158 47.08 -12.10 14.47
CA LEU A 158 45.91 -12.50 13.70
C LEU A 158 44.60 -12.21 14.46
N TRP A 159 44.57 -12.50 15.76
CA TRP A 159 43.42 -12.20 16.61
C TRP A 159 43.13 -10.68 16.66
N ILE A 160 44.17 -9.85 16.80
CA ILE A 160 44.04 -8.38 16.80
C ILE A 160 43.62 -7.87 15.41
N ALA A 161 44.19 -8.39 14.33
CA ALA A 161 43.88 -7.99 12.95
C ALA A 161 42.41 -8.28 12.60
N VAL A 162 41.93 -9.50 12.88
CA VAL A 162 40.52 -9.88 12.68
C VAL A 162 39.60 -9.04 13.55
N ARG A 163 39.96 -8.82 14.83
CA ARG A 163 39.16 -7.99 15.74
C ARG A 163 39.11 -6.53 15.29
N ARG A 164 40.19 -5.97 14.74
CA ARG A 164 40.23 -4.62 14.18
C ARG A 164 39.46 -4.50 12.88
N LEU A 165 39.56 -5.48 11.97
CA LEU A 165 38.84 -5.48 10.71
C LEU A 165 37.33 -5.55 10.97
N ARG A 166 36.89 -6.38 11.92
CA ARG A 166 35.50 -6.44 12.40
C ARG A 166 35.04 -5.09 12.97
N LYS A 167 35.87 -4.42 13.78
CA LYS A 167 35.54 -3.09 14.31
C LYS A 167 35.48 -1.99 13.23
N ARG A 168 36.27 -2.08 12.16
CA ARG A 168 36.25 -1.10 11.05
C ARG A 168 35.04 -1.29 10.14
N LEU A 169 34.68 -2.54 9.83
CA LEU A 169 33.51 -2.86 9.01
C LEU A 169 32.18 -2.56 9.72
N LEU A 170 32.12 -2.61 11.05
CA LEU A 170 30.96 -2.13 11.83
C LEU A 170 30.94 -0.61 12.04
N LYS A 171 32.01 0.13 11.67
CA LYS A 171 32.10 1.59 11.83
C LYS A 171 31.66 2.37 10.59
N GLU A 172 31.29 1.70 9.50
CA GLU A 172 30.51 2.32 8.43
C GLU A 172 29.09 1.75 8.44
N PRO A 173 28.19 2.46 9.13
CA PRO A 173 27.03 2.95 8.40
C PRO A 173 26.75 4.42 8.74
N GLY A 174 26.81 5.28 7.72
CA GLY A 174 26.13 6.56 7.72
C GLY A 174 27.01 7.79 7.97
N ARG A 175 27.61 8.33 6.91
CA ARG A 175 27.77 9.78 6.80
C ARG A 175 27.73 10.27 5.35
N SER A 176 26.50 10.44 4.87
CA SER A 176 26.10 11.52 3.97
C SER A 176 24.67 11.88 4.37
N THR A 177 24.46 12.58 5.48
CA THR A 177 24.19 14.04 5.48
C THR A 177 23.44 14.49 4.23
N HIS A 178 22.13 14.26 4.20
CA HIS A 178 21.24 15.21 3.54
C HIS A 178 21.03 16.35 4.54
N LYS A 179 21.67 17.49 4.24
CA LYS A 179 21.41 18.75 4.90
C LYS A 179 21.04 19.74 3.79
N ASP A 180 19.86 20.31 3.98
CA ASP A 180 19.22 21.45 3.31
C ASP A 180 18.77 21.27 1.84
#